data_AF-A0A3D4BD08-F1
#
_entry.id   AF-A0A3D4BD08-F1
#
_cell.length_a   1.000
_cell.length_b   1.000
_cell.length_c   1.000
_cell.angle_alpha   90.00
_cell.angle_beta   90.00
_cell.angle_gamma   90.00
#
_symmetry.space_group_name_H-M   'P 1'
#
loop_
_entity.id
_entity.type
_entity.pdbx_description
1 polymer ?
#
loop_
_entity_poly.entity_id
_entity_poly.type
_entity_poly.pdbx_seq_one_letter_code
_entity_poly.pdbx_strand_id
1 'polypeptide(L)'
;INQGITLTTFTVNEWHDCGTPDRLLEANRRLLDLKEDGGIGEIPGSVLIPPVAIAPDARIEASVIGPYVSISSHASVDRAVIRESIIGQEAHLKNCNLVGSIIGPHAVVSGQVKQIYVGTYSEMYI
;
A
#
# COMPACT_ATOMS: atom_id res chain seq x y z
N ILE A 1 -45.87 5.12 -1.07
CA ILE A 1 -44.62 4.38 -1.34
C ILE A 1 -44.18 3.80 0.00
N ASN A 2 -44.61 2.57 0.30
CA ASN A 2 -44.40 1.90 1.59
C ASN A 2 -44.32 0.39 1.30
N GLN A 3 -43.37 0.01 0.45
CA GLN A 3 -43.06 -1.39 0.21
C GLN A 3 -42.01 -1.76 1.26
N GLY A 4 -42.44 -2.27 2.41
CA GLY A 4 -41.57 -2.62 3.53
C GLY A 4 -40.45 -3.55 3.06
N ILE A 5 -39.20 -3.09 3.22
CA ILE A 5 -38.00 -3.88 2.90
C ILE A 5 -37.54 -4.54 4.20
N THR A 6 -37.42 -5.87 4.19
CA THR A 6 -36.88 -6.62 5.33
C THR A 6 -35.38 -6.47 5.38
N LEU A 7 -34.88 -5.74 6.38
CA LEU A 7 -33.45 -5.65 6.70
C LEU A 7 -33.06 -6.85 7.57
N THR A 8 -31.95 -7.49 7.24
CA THR A 8 -31.38 -8.60 8.01
C THR A 8 -29.95 -8.27 8.43
N THR A 9 -29.43 -8.99 9.42
CA THR A 9 -28.06 -8.83 9.92
C THR A 9 -27.31 -10.16 9.82
N PHE A 10 -25.99 -10.08 9.81
CA PHE A 10 -25.11 -11.23 9.92
C PHE A 10 -23.94 -10.86 10.82
N THR A 11 -23.30 -11.85 11.42
CA THR A 11 -22.14 -11.66 12.28
C THR A 11 -20.88 -11.63 11.44
N VAL A 12 -20.04 -10.62 11.68
CA VAL A 12 -18.69 -10.52 11.10
C VAL A 12 -17.65 -10.87 12.17
N ASN A 13 -16.58 -11.55 11.79
CA ASN A 13 -15.52 -11.94 12.72
C ASN A 13 -14.63 -10.75 13.10
N GLU A 14 -14.35 -9.86 12.13
CA GLU A 14 -13.59 -8.64 12.35
C GLU A 14 -14.20 -7.51 11.49
N TRP A 15 -14.30 -6.31 12.07
CA TRP A 15 -14.63 -5.08 11.35
C TRP A 15 -13.56 -4.05 11.67
N HIS A 16 -12.79 -3.69 10.65
CA HIS A 16 -11.76 -2.64 10.74
C HIS A 16 -12.33 -1.32 10.23
N ASP A 17 -12.18 -0.26 11.03
CA ASP A 17 -12.50 1.11 10.62
C ASP A 17 -11.33 1.66 9.79
N CYS A 18 -11.60 2.29 8.66
CA CYS A 18 -10.60 2.92 7.79
C CYS A 18 -10.69 4.46 7.81
N GLY A 19 -11.39 5.04 8.78
CA GLY A 19 -11.68 6.47 8.85
C GLY A 19 -10.49 7.40 9.10
N THR A 20 -9.31 6.86 9.42
CA THR A 20 -8.07 7.65 9.57
C THR A 20 -6.87 6.95 8.92
N PRO A 21 -5.82 7.69 8.52
CA PRO A 21 -4.60 7.12 7.97
C PRO A 21 -4.00 5.99 8.82
N ASP A 22 -3.87 6.21 10.13
CA ASP A 22 -3.27 5.23 11.04
C ASP A 22 -4.10 3.94 11.13
N ARG A 23 -5.43 4.07 11.14
CA ARG A 23 -6.35 2.92 11.14
C ARG A 23 -6.30 2.15 9.82
N LEU A 24 -6.16 2.85 8.69
CA LEU A 24 -5.98 2.20 7.40
C LEU A 24 -4.64 1.41 7.34
N LEU A 25 -3.56 1.96 7.91
CA LEU A 25 -2.29 1.25 8.02
C LEU A 25 -2.37 0.05 8.97
N GLU A 26 -3.12 0.16 10.07
CA GLU A 26 -3.42 -0.96 10.99
C GLU A 26 -4.18 -2.08 10.27
N ALA A 27 -5.25 -1.74 9.54
CA ALA A 27 -6.01 -2.70 8.74
C ALA A 27 -5.12 -3.38 7.69
N ASN A 28 -4.23 -2.63 7.02
CA ASN A 28 -3.28 -3.18 6.06
C ASN A 28 -2.33 -4.19 6.70
N ARG A 29 -1.76 -3.88 7.88
CA ARG A 29 -0.94 -4.84 8.63
C ARG A 29 -1.70 -6.12 8.91
N ARG A 30 -2.94 -6.00 9.42
CA ARG A 30 -3.78 -7.15 9.74
C ARG A 30 -4.07 -8.02 8.52
N LEU A 31 -4.38 -7.42 7.37
CA LEU A 31 -4.62 -8.16 6.13
C LEU A 31 -3.37 -8.87 5.62
N LEU A 32 -2.20 -8.24 5.76
CA LEU A 32 -0.92 -8.83 5.36
C LEU A 32 -0.51 -9.98 6.28
N ASP A 33 -0.79 -9.90 7.59
CA ASP A 33 -0.55 -11.01 8.53
C ASP A 33 -1.41 -12.25 8.22
N LEU A 34 -2.60 -12.06 7.64
CA LEU A 34 -3.52 -13.14 7.25
C LEU A 34 -3.20 -13.73 5.88
N LYS A 35 -2.35 -13.05 5.10
CA LYS A 35 -2.00 -13.48 3.75
C LYS A 35 -0.93 -14.56 3.83
N GLU A 36 -1.19 -15.70 3.18
CA GLU A 36 -0.13 -16.68 2.93
C GLU A 36 0.87 -16.09 1.93
N ASP A 37 2.17 -16.24 2.22
CA ASP A 37 3.24 -15.80 1.33
C ASP A 37 3.12 -16.54 -0.01
N GLY A 38 2.55 -15.85 -1.01
CA GLY A 38 2.33 -16.39 -2.35
C GLY A 38 3.61 -16.56 -3.17
N GLY A 39 4.79 -16.52 -2.54
CA GLY A 39 6.09 -16.58 -3.20
C GLY A 39 6.28 -15.45 -4.19
N ILE A 40 6.64 -14.25 -3.72
CA ILE A 40 7.05 -13.19 -4.64
C ILE A 40 8.44 -13.58 -5.16
N GLY A 41 8.55 -13.77 -6.47
CA GLY A 41 9.82 -14.15 -7.11
C GLY A 41 10.91 -13.10 -6.89
N GLU A 42 12.15 -13.45 -7.24
CA GLU A 42 13.26 -12.50 -7.17
C GLU A 42 12.98 -11.27 -8.04
N ILE A 43 13.06 -10.10 -7.43
CA ILE A 43 12.96 -8.81 -8.12
C ILE A 43 14.38 -8.27 -8.30
N PRO A 44 14.83 -8.00 -9.55
CA PRO A 44 16.18 -7.55 -9.81
C PRO A 44 16.62 -6.36 -8.95
N GLY A 45 17.79 -6.51 -8.32
CA GLY A 45 18.40 -5.47 -7.47
C GLY A 45 17.57 -5.10 -6.24
N SER A 46 16.53 -5.84 -5.91
CA SER A 46 15.58 -5.47 -4.86
C SER A 46 15.48 -6.53 -3.77
N VAL A 47 15.17 -6.10 -2.55
CA VAL A 47 14.96 -6.97 -1.40
C VAL A 47 13.53 -6.82 -0.93
N LEU A 48 12.83 -7.95 -0.81
CA LEU A 48 11.50 -8.02 -0.23
C LEU A 48 11.59 -8.57 1.19
N ILE A 49 10.98 -7.85 2.14
CA ILE A 49 10.93 -8.22 3.54
C ILE A 49 9.46 -8.52 3.87
N PRO A 50 9.05 -9.79 3.98
CA PRO A 50 7.67 -10.14 4.31
C PRO A 50 7.19 -9.57 5.67
N PRO A 51 5.87 -9.37 5.84
CA PRO A 51 4.84 -9.62 4.85
C PRO A 51 4.69 -8.44 3.87
N VAL A 52 4.47 -8.77 2.60
CA VAL A 52 4.24 -7.80 1.53
C VAL A 52 3.16 -8.31 0.57
N ALA A 53 2.38 -7.40 0.00
CA ALA A 53 1.47 -7.70 -1.11
C ALA A 53 1.84 -6.82 -2.29
N ILE A 54 2.22 -7.43 -3.41
CA ILE A 54 2.64 -6.72 -4.61
C ILE A 54 1.80 -7.23 -5.78
N ALA A 55 1.15 -6.32 -6.49
CA ALA A 55 0.42 -6.67 -7.70
C ALA A 55 1.39 -7.22 -8.78
N PRO A 56 1.01 -8.26 -9.55
CA PRO A 56 1.91 -8.91 -10.52
C PRO A 56 2.48 -7.98 -11.61
N ASP A 57 1.82 -6.87 -11.88
CA ASP A 57 2.13 -5.87 -12.89
C ASP A 57 2.73 -4.58 -12.32
N ALA A 58 3.02 -4.55 -11.02
CA ALA A 58 3.84 -3.51 -10.41
C ALA A 58 5.30 -3.65 -10.84
N ARG A 59 5.99 -2.52 -11.01
CA ARG A 59 7.41 -2.48 -11.40
C ARG A 59 8.24 -2.01 -10.21
N ILE A 60 9.21 -2.82 -9.80
CA ILE A 60 10.10 -2.51 -8.67
C ILE A 60 11.54 -2.73 -9.13
N GLU A 61 12.40 -1.76 -8.86
CA GLU A 61 13.82 -1.82 -9.22
C GLU A 61 14.69 -1.20 -8.13
N ALA A 62 15.84 -1.83 -7.85
CA ALA A 62 16.87 -1.32 -6.93
C ALA A 62 16.33 -0.86 -5.55
N SER A 63 15.34 -1.57 -4.99
CA SER A 63 14.54 -1.10 -3.85
C SER A 63 14.47 -2.10 -2.70
N VAL A 64 14.20 -1.61 -1.48
CA VAL A 64 13.90 -2.44 -0.32
C VAL A 64 12.44 -2.23 0.07
N ILE A 65 11.63 -3.29 0.00
CA ILE A 65 10.19 -3.22 0.22
C ILE A 65 9.82 -4.12 1.38
N GLY A 66 9.23 -3.53 2.42
CA GLY A 66 8.69 -4.23 3.58
C GLY A 66 9.43 -3.92 4.89
N PRO A 67 8.92 -4.45 6.02
CA PRO A 67 7.67 -5.22 6.11
C PRO A 67 6.42 -4.35 6.01
N TYR A 68 5.26 -5.00 5.85
CA TYR A 68 3.93 -4.39 5.86
C TYR A 68 3.69 -3.38 4.74
N VAL A 69 4.07 -3.75 3.52
CA VAL A 69 3.87 -2.91 2.34
C VAL A 69 2.90 -3.56 1.37
N SER A 70 1.93 -2.77 0.91
CA SER A 70 1.01 -3.15 -0.17
C SER A 70 1.27 -2.25 -1.38
N ILE A 71 1.52 -2.85 -2.54
CA ILE A 71 1.77 -2.15 -3.81
C ILE A 71 0.72 -2.59 -4.83
N SER A 72 -0.06 -1.62 -5.28
CA SER A 72 -1.16 -1.83 -6.22
C SER A 72 -0.68 -1.92 -7.67
N SER A 73 -1.59 -2.35 -8.55
CA SER A 73 -1.31 -2.57 -9.97
C SER A 73 -0.70 -1.34 -10.66
N HIS A 74 0.21 -1.59 -11.59
CA HIS A 74 0.91 -0.60 -12.41
C HIS A 74 1.73 0.48 -11.68
N ALA A 75 1.84 0.41 -10.34
CA ALA A 75 2.75 1.28 -9.60
C ALA A 75 4.22 1.03 -10.02
N SER A 76 5.04 2.09 -10.00
CA SER A 76 6.47 1.99 -10.27
C SER A 76 7.28 2.51 -9.09
N VAL A 77 8.19 1.68 -8.58
CA VAL A 77 9.07 1.99 -7.45
C VAL A 77 10.52 1.79 -7.88
N ASP A 78 11.30 2.87 -7.85
CA ASP A 78 12.70 2.89 -8.30
C ASP A 78 13.61 3.51 -7.25
N ARG A 79 14.64 2.78 -6.81
CA ARG A 79 15.62 3.24 -5.81
C ARG A 79 14.95 3.77 -4.52
N ALA A 80 14.05 2.97 -3.94
CA ALA A 80 13.31 3.36 -2.75
C ALA A 80 13.47 2.38 -1.58
N VAL A 81 13.27 2.88 -0.37
CA VAL A 81 13.14 2.07 0.85
C VAL A 81 11.75 2.32 1.43
N ILE A 82 10.90 1.31 1.48
CA ILE A 82 9.48 1.47 1.84
C ILE A 82 9.12 0.43 2.90
N ARG A 83 8.52 0.86 4.01
CA ARG A 83 7.96 -0.02 5.06
C ARG A 83 6.67 0.55 5.63
N GLU A 84 5.81 -0.32 6.16
CA GLU A 84 4.55 0.06 6.82
C GLU A 84 3.72 1.05 5.98
N SER A 85 3.56 0.78 4.68
CA SER A 85 3.02 1.76 3.74
C SER A 85 2.10 1.14 2.70
N ILE A 86 1.20 1.96 2.13
CA ILE A 86 0.28 1.57 1.08
C ILE A 86 0.57 2.42 -0.16
N ILE A 87 0.84 1.75 -1.28
CA ILE A 87 1.11 2.38 -2.57
C ILE A 87 -0.06 2.08 -3.52
N GLY A 88 -0.74 3.15 -3.94
CA GLY A 88 -1.90 3.10 -4.82
C GLY A 88 -1.56 2.79 -6.27
N GLN A 89 -2.60 2.50 -7.05
CA GLN A 89 -2.48 2.16 -8.47
C GLN A 89 -1.79 3.29 -9.25
N GLU A 90 -0.91 2.94 -10.18
CA GLU A 90 -0.21 3.90 -11.05
C GLU A 90 0.57 5.00 -10.29
N ALA A 91 0.91 4.80 -9.01
CA ALA A 91 1.78 5.70 -8.29
C ALA A 91 3.23 5.57 -8.77
N HIS A 92 3.95 6.70 -8.83
CA HIS A 92 5.33 6.77 -9.29
C HIS A 92 6.25 7.25 -8.16
N LEU A 93 7.08 6.35 -7.64
CA LEU A 93 7.99 6.62 -6.53
C LEU A 93 9.44 6.47 -7.01
N LYS A 94 10.27 7.48 -6.73
CA LYS A 94 11.68 7.46 -7.10
C LYS A 94 12.58 8.09 -6.03
N ASN A 95 13.71 7.44 -5.74
CA ASN A 95 14.73 7.98 -4.84
C ASN A 95 14.17 8.42 -3.46
N CYS A 96 13.27 7.64 -2.87
CA CYS A 96 12.55 8.02 -1.65
C CYS A 96 12.64 6.99 -0.52
N ASN A 97 12.43 7.46 0.71
CA ASN A 97 12.29 6.61 1.90
C ASN A 97 10.92 6.83 2.51
N LEU A 98 10.13 5.78 2.68
CA LEU A 98 8.76 5.87 3.18
C LEU A 98 8.55 4.93 4.36
N VAL A 99 8.01 5.50 5.43
CA VAL A 99 7.58 4.79 6.62
C VAL A 99 6.18 5.26 6.96
N GLY A 100 5.24 4.35 7.25
CA GLY A 100 3.93 4.76 7.77
C GLY A 100 3.16 5.66 6.81
N SER A 101 3.26 5.42 5.51
CA SER A 101 2.82 6.35 4.47
C SER A 101 1.70 5.77 3.60
N ILE A 102 0.81 6.64 3.11
CA ILE A 102 -0.24 6.26 2.16
C ILE A 102 -0.10 7.13 0.92
N ILE A 103 0.18 6.48 -0.20
CA ILE A 103 0.33 7.11 -1.50
C ILE A 103 -0.89 6.76 -2.33
N GLY A 104 -1.70 7.77 -2.66
CA GLY A 104 -2.90 7.61 -3.46
C GLY A 104 -2.60 7.25 -4.93
N PRO A 105 -3.63 6.86 -5.70
CA PRO A 105 -3.45 6.54 -7.11
C PRO A 105 -2.92 7.71 -7.93
N HIS A 106 -2.11 7.42 -8.95
CA HIS A 106 -1.46 8.40 -9.84
C HIS A 106 -0.56 9.44 -9.15
N ALA A 107 -0.25 9.29 -7.85
CA ALA A 107 0.61 10.23 -7.15
C ALA A 107 2.07 10.07 -7.56
N VAL A 108 2.81 11.19 -7.59
CA VAL A 108 4.25 11.22 -7.88
C VAL A 108 5.01 11.67 -6.64
N VAL A 109 6.00 10.87 -6.22
CA VAL A 109 6.87 11.16 -5.08
C VAL A 109 8.32 10.98 -5.50
N SER A 110 9.12 12.03 -5.35
CA SER A 110 10.56 11.99 -5.58
C SER A 110 11.33 12.72 -4.50
N GLY A 111 12.42 12.13 -4.00
CA GLY A 111 13.33 12.74 -3.03
C GLY A 111 13.26 12.16 -1.62
N GLN A 112 14.04 12.72 -0.70
CA GLN A 112 14.20 12.19 0.66
C GLN A 112 13.07 12.68 1.59
N VAL A 113 12.05 11.83 1.74
CA VAL A 113 10.98 11.96 2.76
C VAL A 113 11.16 10.91 3.86
N LYS A 114 10.47 11.06 4.98
CA LYS A 114 10.37 10.01 6.01
C LYS A 114 8.95 9.45 6.12
N GLN A 115 7.95 10.33 6.11
CA GLN A 115 6.53 9.97 6.17
C GLN A 115 5.71 11.01 5.41
N ILE A 116 4.71 10.54 4.68
CA ILE A 116 3.86 11.40 3.85
C ILE A 116 2.49 10.73 3.58
N TYR A 117 1.48 11.57 3.44
CA TYR A 117 0.15 11.19 2.96
C TYR A 117 -0.14 12.00 1.70
N VAL A 118 -0.18 11.34 0.55
CA VAL A 118 -0.42 11.99 -0.74
C VAL A 118 -1.73 11.47 -1.30
N GLY A 119 -2.67 12.37 -1.59
CA GLY A 119 -3.94 12.03 -2.23
C GLY A 119 -3.78 11.73 -3.72
N THR A 120 -4.88 11.36 -4.36
CA THR A 120 -4.92 11.10 -5.81
C THR A 120 -4.58 12.35 -6.61
N TYR A 121 -3.94 12.20 -7.78
CA TYR A 121 -3.60 13.29 -8.71
C TYR A 121 -2.79 14.43 -8.06
N SER A 122 -1.81 14.05 -7.23
CA SER A 122 -0.96 14.99 -6.51
C SER A 122 0.51 14.71 -6.80
N GLU A 123 1.31 15.77 -6.84
CA GLU A 123 2.75 15.70 -7.08
C GLU A 123 3.51 16.34 -5.91
N MET A 124 4.59 15.70 -5.48
CA MET A 124 5.52 16.26 -4.52
C MET A 124 6.96 16.07 -4.96
N TYR A 125 7.70 17.19 -4.97
CA TYR A 125 9.13 17.26 -5.28
C TYR A 125 9.87 17.82 -4.08
N ILE A 126 10.94 17.13 -3.64
CA ILE A 126 11.81 17.54 -2.53
C ILE A 126 13.26 17.49 -2.95
#